data_AF-A0A536ZCW2-F1
#
_entry.id   AF-A0A536ZCW2-F1
#
_cell.length_a   1.000
_cell.length_b   1.000
_cell.length_c   1.000
_cell.angle_alpha   90.00
_cell.angle_beta   90.00
_cell.angle_gamma   90.00
#
_symmetry.space_group_name_H-M   'P 1'
#
loop_
_entity.id
_entity.type
_entity.pdbx_description
1 polymer ?
#
loop_
_entity_poly.entity_id
_entity_poly.type
_entity_poly.pdbx_seq_one_letter_code
_entity_poly.pdbx_strand_id
1 'polypeptide(L)'
;PALAVQGIYSDPATGIRVFAGQRAETFYIDLGAVFDTLNLRRYPPLLTAAEDANDAANPFGVNRFSGANVSTIAIEVPITRVTSDGRPATTSANPVIGMYASTARQKVNVARSHGATRVNAGPWVQVSRMGNPLVNELIINTPEKDSWNAAEPETEAQFQAFYKNPVIATALNLVYGVPIVPINGSPASNRTDLMSILLKYPGQALDGSNCGSPCAELLRLDLRVPPTAPESQNRLGAALSADKAGWPNGRRPNDDVTDIAIRVVGGTNYIAARAGDGVNFLAGAPGVPGVDVTANGIARNFPFLPTPYDGKNRRHVDCDESGPGANPCGPLVP
;
A
#
# COMPACT_ATOMS: atom_id res chain seq x y z
N PRO A 1 12.42 20.14 10.10
CA PRO A 1 11.65 20.70 8.96
C PRO A 1 12.52 21.40 7.90
N ALA A 2 13.31 22.43 8.26
CA ALA A 2 14.09 23.22 7.28
C ALA A 2 15.07 22.37 6.42
N LEU A 3 15.80 21.44 7.05
CA LEU A 3 16.69 20.53 6.32
C LEU A 3 15.94 19.62 5.34
N ALA A 4 14.76 19.13 5.73
CA ALA A 4 13.93 18.25 4.90
C ALA A 4 13.40 18.95 3.64
N VAL A 5 13.26 20.28 3.66
CA VAL A 5 12.85 21.11 2.51
C VAL A 5 13.99 21.30 1.51
N GLN A 6 15.25 21.25 1.96
CA GLN A 6 16.42 21.38 1.06
C GLN A 6 16.54 20.23 0.05
N GLY A 7 15.91 19.09 0.34
CA GLY A 7 15.84 17.96 -0.59
C GLY A 7 14.79 18.14 -1.70
N ILE A 8 14.07 19.27 -1.76
CA ILE A 8 13.09 19.58 -2.80
C ILE A 8 13.77 20.36 -3.92
N TYR A 9 13.71 19.81 -5.13
CA TYR A 9 14.20 20.40 -6.36
C TYR A 9 13.00 20.67 -7.27
N SER A 10 12.98 21.82 -7.93
CA SER A 10 11.93 22.20 -8.88
C SER A 10 12.56 22.56 -10.20
N ASP A 11 11.98 22.09 -11.30
CA ASP A 11 12.34 22.48 -12.65
C ASP A 11 11.20 23.34 -13.25
N PRO A 12 11.37 24.68 -13.31
CA PRO A 12 10.36 25.57 -13.86
C PRO A 12 10.04 25.32 -15.34
N ALA A 13 11.00 24.81 -16.12
CA ALA A 13 10.80 24.59 -17.55
C ALA A 13 9.88 23.40 -17.81
N THR A 14 9.95 22.37 -16.97
CA THR A 14 9.11 21.17 -17.10
C THR A 14 7.87 21.18 -16.20
N GLY A 15 7.89 21.96 -15.12
CA GLY A 15 6.88 21.94 -14.07
C GLY A 15 7.01 20.74 -13.12
N ILE A 16 8.14 20.01 -13.16
CA ILE A 16 8.39 18.83 -12.33
C ILE A 16 8.99 19.26 -10.99
N ARG A 17 8.55 18.63 -9.90
CA ARG A 17 9.20 18.70 -8.59
C ARG A 17 9.71 17.33 -8.18
N VAL A 18 10.90 17.30 -7.60
CA VAL A 18 11.51 16.08 -7.07
C VAL A 18 11.87 16.31 -5.62
N PHE A 19 11.62 15.33 -4.77
CA PHE A 19 12.15 15.25 -3.43
C PHE A 19 13.06 14.03 -3.32
N ALA A 20 14.24 14.20 -2.70
CA ALA A 20 15.10 13.11 -2.28
C ALA A 20 15.59 13.34 -0.85
N GLY A 21 15.35 12.38 0.04
CA GLY A 21 15.79 12.44 1.44
C GLY A 21 14.92 11.59 2.36
N GLN A 22 15.13 11.72 3.67
CA GLN A 22 14.34 10.96 4.64
C GLN A 22 12.93 11.52 4.82
N ARG A 23 11.97 10.63 5.10
CA ARG A 23 10.60 10.93 5.54
C ARG A 23 10.15 9.96 6.62
N ALA A 24 9.16 10.36 7.42
CA ALA A 24 8.49 9.44 8.32
C ALA A 24 7.79 8.34 7.49
N GLU A 25 7.90 7.09 7.93
CA GLU A 25 7.16 5.98 7.32
C GLU A 25 5.66 6.19 7.54
N THR A 26 4.88 5.99 6.48
CA THR A 26 3.42 6.17 6.45
C THR A 26 2.67 4.88 6.22
N PHE A 27 3.36 3.80 5.81
CA PHE A 27 2.80 2.47 5.88
C PHE A 27 2.67 2.05 7.35
N TYR A 28 1.44 2.09 7.84
CA TYR A 28 1.09 1.66 9.18
C TYR A 28 0.44 0.28 9.11
N ILE A 29 0.85 -0.60 10.01
CA ILE A 29 0.38 -1.98 10.07
C ILE A 29 0.74 -2.58 11.43
N ASP A 30 -0.12 -3.43 11.97
CA ASP A 30 0.27 -4.40 12.98
C ASP A 30 0.95 -5.61 12.33
N LEU A 31 2.24 -5.43 12.02
CA LEU A 31 3.04 -6.46 11.36
C LEU A 31 3.04 -7.78 12.14
N GLY A 32 3.00 -7.70 13.49
CA GLY A 32 3.00 -8.88 14.34
C GLY A 32 1.72 -9.69 14.18
N ALA A 33 0.58 -9.02 14.20
CA ALA A 33 -0.72 -9.68 14.02
C ALA A 33 -0.93 -10.18 12.58
N VAL A 34 -0.60 -9.37 11.56
CA VAL A 34 -0.85 -9.70 10.16
C VAL A 34 0.03 -10.85 9.68
N PHE A 35 1.33 -10.82 10.01
CA PHE A 35 2.27 -11.84 9.54
C PHE A 35 2.40 -13.05 10.48
N ASP A 36 1.79 -13.01 11.68
CA ASP A 36 1.50 -14.21 12.48
C ASP A 36 0.19 -14.88 12.00
N THR A 37 0.16 -15.26 10.72
CA THR A 37 -0.98 -15.98 10.11
C THR A 37 -2.32 -15.24 10.22
N LEU A 38 -2.33 -13.90 10.16
CA LEU A 38 -3.53 -13.07 10.36
C LEU A 38 -4.21 -13.34 11.70
N ASN A 39 -3.44 -13.61 12.75
CA ASN A 39 -3.92 -13.64 14.12
C ASN A 39 -4.15 -12.20 14.63
N LEU A 40 -5.14 -11.53 14.02
CA LEU A 40 -5.54 -10.17 14.43
C LEU A 40 -6.07 -10.24 15.86
N ARG A 41 -5.78 -9.20 16.64
CA ARG A 41 -5.97 -9.14 18.10
C ARG A 41 -7.42 -9.29 18.58
N ARG A 42 -8.39 -9.35 17.66
CA ARG A 42 -9.82 -9.48 17.93
C ARG A 42 -10.46 -10.41 16.90
N TYR A 43 -11.60 -10.99 17.28
CA TYR A 43 -12.46 -11.78 16.40
C TYR A 43 -13.60 -10.94 15.82
N PRO A 44 -14.19 -11.33 14.66
CA PRO A 44 -15.33 -10.67 14.07
C PRO A 44 -16.52 -10.43 15.02
N PRO A 45 -17.13 -9.22 15.01
CA PRO A 45 -16.67 -8.01 14.32
C PRO A 45 -15.39 -7.44 14.97
N LEU A 46 -14.34 -7.20 14.17
CA LEU A 46 -13.03 -6.81 14.70
C LEU A 46 -13.04 -5.35 15.19
N LEU A 47 -13.49 -4.44 14.33
CA LEU A 47 -13.77 -3.06 14.70
C LEU A 47 -15.27 -2.87 14.96
N THR A 48 -15.57 -2.12 16.01
CA THR A 48 -16.91 -1.52 16.19
C THR A 48 -17.18 -0.48 15.10
N ALA A 49 -18.44 -0.13 14.87
CA ALA A 49 -18.78 0.91 13.89
C ALA A 49 -18.13 2.27 14.22
N ALA A 50 -17.97 2.60 15.51
CA ALA A 50 -17.32 3.83 15.95
C ALA A 50 -15.79 3.79 15.75
N GLU A 51 -15.15 2.66 16.03
CA GLU A 51 -13.71 2.48 15.77
C GLU A 51 -13.40 2.51 14.27
N ASP A 52 -14.24 1.88 13.45
CA ASP A 52 -14.04 1.83 11.99
C ASP A 52 -14.18 3.20 11.33
N ALA A 53 -15.09 4.03 11.85
CA ALA A 53 -15.32 5.40 11.39
C ALA A 53 -14.30 6.43 11.92
N ASN A 54 -13.40 6.02 12.81
CA ASN A 54 -12.43 6.92 13.44
C ASN A 54 -11.05 6.79 12.79
N ASP A 55 -10.75 7.70 11.86
CA ASP A 55 -9.47 7.80 11.16
C ASP A 55 -8.42 8.62 11.94
N ALA A 56 -8.61 8.81 13.25
CA ALA A 56 -7.73 9.58 14.13
C ALA A 56 -7.40 8.86 15.45
N ALA A 57 -7.73 7.57 15.57
CA ALA A 57 -7.36 6.74 16.71
C ALA A 57 -7.00 5.33 16.26
N ASN A 58 -6.06 4.69 16.95
CA ASN A 58 -5.72 3.28 16.74
C ASN A 58 -6.46 2.47 17.82
N PRO A 59 -7.48 1.68 17.45
CA PRO A 59 -8.34 1.03 18.43
C PRO A 59 -7.62 0.03 19.36
N PHE A 60 -6.71 -0.77 18.80
CA PHE A 60 -6.05 -1.87 19.52
C PHE A 60 -4.76 -2.40 18.89
N GLY A 61 -4.47 -2.05 17.63
CA GLY A 61 -3.31 -2.55 16.88
C GLY A 61 -2.02 -1.83 17.25
N VAL A 62 -0.89 -2.51 17.09
CA VAL A 62 0.45 -1.95 17.36
C VAL A 62 1.16 -1.65 16.06
N ASN A 63 1.30 -0.37 15.71
CA ASN A 63 2.02 0.05 14.51
C ASN A 63 3.53 -0.23 14.62
N ARG A 64 4.01 -1.29 13.98
CA ARG A 64 5.42 -1.69 14.03
C ARG A 64 6.37 -0.73 13.30
N PHE A 65 5.85 0.11 12.42
CA PHE A 65 6.64 1.15 11.74
C PHE A 65 6.55 2.53 12.43
N SER A 66 5.83 2.65 13.54
CA SER A 66 5.76 3.90 14.30
C SER A 66 7.17 4.43 14.60
N GLY A 67 7.42 5.72 14.35
CA GLY A 67 8.74 6.32 14.60
C GLY A 67 9.84 5.95 13.60
N ALA A 68 9.57 5.13 12.58
CA ALA A 68 10.54 4.80 11.54
C ALA A 68 10.72 5.95 10.54
N ASN A 69 11.96 6.15 10.10
CA ASN A 69 12.30 7.03 8.99
C ASN A 69 12.77 6.19 7.81
N VAL A 70 12.29 6.49 6.61
CA VAL A 70 12.70 5.85 5.36
C VAL A 70 13.29 6.85 4.39
N SER A 71 14.20 6.39 3.53
CA SER A 71 14.70 7.18 2.42
C SER A 71 13.67 7.18 1.29
N THR A 72 13.28 8.35 0.83
CA THR A 72 12.24 8.52 -0.18
C THR A 72 12.76 9.31 -1.37
N ILE A 73 12.34 8.87 -2.55
CA ILE A 73 12.30 9.67 -3.76
C ILE A 73 10.83 9.89 -4.09
N ALA A 74 10.40 11.15 -4.18
CA ALA A 74 9.06 11.50 -4.63
C ALA A 74 9.16 12.43 -5.84
N ILE A 75 8.33 12.20 -6.84
CA ILE A 75 8.36 12.95 -8.10
C ILE A 75 6.93 13.41 -8.38
N GLU A 76 6.72 14.73 -8.44
CA GLU A 76 5.49 15.33 -8.91
C GLU A 76 5.66 15.72 -10.37
N VAL A 77 4.81 15.16 -11.23
CA VAL A 77 4.89 15.31 -12.68
C VAL A 77 3.55 15.86 -13.19
N PRO A 78 3.56 16.90 -14.06
CA PRO A 78 2.33 17.36 -14.71
C PRO A 78 1.65 16.25 -15.50
N ILE A 79 0.31 16.18 -15.45
CA ILE A 79 -0.49 15.16 -16.16
C ILE A 79 -0.15 15.09 -17.66
N THR A 80 0.00 16.24 -18.30
CA THR A 80 0.33 16.34 -19.74
C THR A 80 1.70 15.76 -20.10
N ARG A 81 2.57 15.48 -19.10
CA ARG A 81 3.87 14.84 -19.31
C ARG A 81 3.81 13.31 -19.18
N VAL A 82 2.76 12.77 -18.57
CA VAL A 82 2.59 11.31 -18.36
C VAL A 82 1.55 10.68 -19.28
N THR A 83 0.57 11.44 -19.74
CA THR A 83 -0.36 10.98 -20.79
C THR A 83 0.36 10.81 -22.11
N SER A 84 0.14 9.68 -22.80
CA SER A 84 0.84 9.35 -24.06
C SER A 84 0.58 10.34 -25.21
N ASP A 85 -0.53 11.06 -25.17
CA ASP A 85 -0.90 12.08 -26.17
C ASP A 85 -0.63 13.52 -25.73
N GLY A 86 0.01 13.71 -24.58
CA GLY A 86 0.37 15.04 -24.06
C GLY A 86 -0.80 15.92 -23.62
N ARG A 87 -2.00 15.35 -23.48
CA ARG A 87 -3.24 16.10 -23.20
C ARG A 87 -3.63 16.08 -21.72
N PRO A 88 -4.43 17.05 -21.24
CA PRO A 88 -5.06 16.95 -19.94
C PRO A 88 -5.88 15.66 -19.82
N ALA A 89 -5.95 15.09 -18.60
CA ALA A 89 -6.61 13.80 -18.34
C ALA A 89 -8.07 13.73 -18.83
N THR A 90 -8.81 14.83 -18.75
CA THR A 90 -10.21 14.92 -19.19
C THR A 90 -10.39 14.75 -20.70
N THR A 91 -9.32 14.96 -21.49
CA THR A 91 -9.33 14.93 -22.95
C THR A 91 -8.36 13.92 -23.54
N SER A 92 -7.58 13.23 -22.71
CA SER A 92 -6.64 12.21 -23.16
C SER A 92 -7.37 10.96 -23.61
N ALA A 93 -6.91 10.34 -24.69
CA ALA A 93 -7.42 9.05 -25.13
C ALA A 93 -7.01 7.90 -24.19
N ASN A 94 -5.94 8.07 -23.40
CA ASN A 94 -5.40 7.07 -22.49
C ASN A 94 -5.20 7.67 -21.08
N PRO A 95 -6.28 7.99 -20.35
CA PRO A 95 -6.20 8.68 -19.07
C PRO A 95 -5.83 7.78 -17.89
N VAL A 96 -5.77 6.46 -18.10
CA VAL A 96 -5.40 5.49 -17.07
C VAL A 96 -3.99 5.01 -17.34
N ILE A 97 -3.11 5.18 -16.34
CA ILE A 97 -1.73 4.71 -16.38
C ILE A 97 -1.56 3.52 -15.45
N GLY A 98 -0.66 2.59 -15.79
CA GLY A 98 -0.23 1.49 -14.94
C GLY A 98 1.23 1.68 -14.55
N MET A 99 1.56 1.45 -13.29
CA MET A 99 2.89 1.67 -12.74
C MET A 99 3.34 0.48 -11.89
N TYR A 100 4.64 0.21 -11.92
CA TYR A 100 5.33 -0.66 -10.98
C TYR A 100 6.75 -0.12 -10.78
N ALA A 101 7.35 -0.47 -9.65
CA ALA A 101 8.76 -0.25 -9.40
C ALA A 101 9.49 -1.59 -9.49
N SER A 102 10.72 -1.58 -10.01
CA SER A 102 11.60 -2.75 -10.04
C SER A 102 12.93 -2.45 -9.36
N THR A 103 13.49 -3.47 -8.71
CA THR A 103 14.87 -3.47 -8.22
C THR A 103 15.68 -4.39 -9.11
N ALA A 104 16.78 -3.88 -9.66
CA ALA A 104 17.67 -4.64 -10.53
C ALA A 104 19.05 -4.85 -9.89
N ARG A 105 19.69 -5.97 -10.26
CA ARG A 105 21.10 -6.28 -9.93
C ARG A 105 21.82 -6.77 -11.17
N GLN A 106 23.14 -6.64 -11.24
CA GLN A 106 23.90 -7.26 -12.33
C GLN A 106 23.82 -8.79 -12.23
N LYS A 107 23.58 -9.45 -13.38
CA LYS A 107 23.28 -10.88 -13.48
C LYS A 107 24.30 -11.80 -12.81
N VAL A 108 25.58 -11.41 -12.77
CA VAL A 108 26.65 -12.18 -12.15
C VAL A 108 27.22 -11.40 -10.97
N ASN A 109 27.26 -12.04 -9.80
CA ASN A 109 27.95 -11.56 -8.61
C ASN A 109 28.99 -12.60 -8.17
N VAL A 110 30.27 -12.25 -8.21
CA VAL A 110 31.37 -13.11 -7.77
C VAL A 110 31.90 -12.58 -6.45
N ALA A 111 31.63 -13.33 -5.38
CA ALA A 111 32.30 -13.12 -4.10
C ALA A 111 33.80 -13.43 -4.24
N ARG A 112 34.65 -12.58 -3.68
CA ARG A 112 36.10 -12.77 -3.61
C ARG A 112 36.53 -13.10 -2.17
N SER A 113 37.83 -13.19 -1.93
CA SER A 113 38.39 -13.38 -0.59
C SER A 113 37.85 -12.34 0.40
N HIS A 114 37.88 -12.67 1.70
CA HIS A 114 37.37 -11.79 2.75
C HIS A 114 37.98 -10.38 2.65
N GLY A 115 37.13 -9.34 2.66
CA GLY A 115 37.52 -7.94 2.50
C GLY A 115 37.70 -7.46 1.05
N ALA A 116 37.67 -8.34 0.05
CA ALA A 116 37.76 -7.95 -1.35
C ALA A 116 36.39 -7.51 -1.92
N THR A 117 36.40 -6.45 -2.73
CA THR A 117 35.20 -5.98 -3.44
C THR A 117 34.64 -7.08 -4.33
N ARG A 118 33.34 -7.35 -4.21
CA ARG A 118 32.62 -8.27 -5.09
C ARG A 118 32.71 -7.80 -6.53
N VAL A 119 32.85 -8.73 -7.47
CA VAL A 119 32.79 -8.40 -8.90
C VAL A 119 31.36 -8.59 -9.38
N ASN A 120 30.80 -7.55 -9.97
CA ASN A 120 29.50 -7.60 -10.61
C ASN A 120 29.69 -7.51 -12.13
N ALA A 121 28.98 -8.36 -12.89
CA ALA A 121 29.13 -8.43 -14.35
C ALA A 121 27.82 -8.78 -15.06
N GLY A 122 27.78 -8.49 -16.36
CA GLY A 122 26.61 -8.78 -17.21
C GLY A 122 25.51 -7.72 -17.12
N PRO A 123 24.37 -7.97 -17.80
CA PRO A 123 23.24 -7.05 -17.81
C PRO A 123 22.58 -6.92 -16.43
N TRP A 124 21.88 -5.82 -16.23
CA TRP A 124 20.96 -5.66 -15.10
C TRP A 124 19.74 -6.57 -15.29
N VAL A 125 19.36 -7.29 -14.26
CA VAL A 125 18.19 -8.17 -14.23
C VAL A 125 17.32 -7.80 -13.04
N GLN A 126 16.00 -7.85 -13.21
CA GLN A 126 15.06 -7.63 -12.13
C GLN A 126 15.20 -8.76 -11.09
N VAL A 127 15.23 -8.38 -9.82
CA VAL A 127 15.26 -9.31 -8.67
C VAL A 127 14.12 -9.07 -7.70
N SER A 128 13.37 -7.97 -7.88
CA SER A 128 12.16 -7.65 -7.14
C SER A 128 11.34 -6.63 -7.89
N ARG A 129 10.03 -6.64 -7.68
CA ARG A 129 9.09 -5.64 -8.19
C ARG A 129 7.99 -5.35 -7.19
N MET A 130 7.32 -4.22 -7.37
CA MET A 130 6.15 -3.83 -6.60
C MET A 130 5.20 -3.02 -7.49
N GLY A 131 4.01 -3.56 -7.72
CA GLY A 131 2.85 -2.82 -8.21
C GLY A 131 1.90 -2.52 -7.06
N ASN A 132 0.87 -3.34 -6.90
CA ASN A 132 -0.08 -3.25 -5.80
C ASN A 132 0.56 -3.68 -4.47
N PRO A 133 0.19 -3.01 -3.37
CA PRO A 133 0.63 -3.38 -2.04
C PRO A 133 0.16 -4.80 -1.70
N LEU A 134 0.97 -5.53 -0.93
CA LEU A 134 0.63 -6.82 -0.34
C LEU A 134 0.42 -8.00 -1.31
N VAL A 135 0.63 -7.81 -2.62
CA VAL A 135 0.54 -8.94 -3.58
C VAL A 135 1.65 -9.95 -3.32
N ASN A 136 2.90 -9.51 -3.29
CA ASN A 136 4.05 -10.37 -2.97
C ASN A 136 3.96 -10.94 -1.54
N GLU A 137 3.40 -10.18 -0.61
CA GLU A 137 3.34 -10.53 0.81
C GLU A 137 2.26 -11.57 1.10
N LEU A 138 1.04 -11.35 0.58
CA LEU A 138 -0.19 -12.04 1.01
C LEU A 138 -0.91 -12.83 -0.09
N ILE A 139 -0.65 -12.55 -1.38
CA ILE A 139 -1.26 -13.28 -2.50
C ILE A 139 -0.33 -14.37 -3.00
N ILE A 140 0.93 -14.03 -3.26
CA ILE A 140 1.94 -14.96 -3.78
C ILE A 140 2.50 -15.84 -2.65
N ASN A 141 2.51 -17.15 -2.87
CA ASN A 141 3.02 -18.09 -1.88
C ASN A 141 4.55 -18.04 -1.78
N THR A 142 5.07 -18.27 -0.57
CA THR A 142 6.51 -18.17 -0.25
C THR A 142 7.46 -18.85 -1.24
N PRO A 143 7.21 -20.09 -1.71
CA PRO A 143 8.13 -20.76 -2.65
C PRO A 143 8.25 -20.07 -4.01
N GLU A 144 7.23 -19.30 -4.42
CA GLU A 144 7.17 -18.64 -5.73
C GLU A 144 7.56 -17.15 -5.68
N LYS A 145 7.82 -16.59 -4.49
CA LYS A 145 8.10 -15.15 -4.34
C LYS A 145 9.31 -14.71 -5.14
N ASP A 146 10.39 -15.48 -5.16
CA ASP A 146 11.60 -15.12 -5.94
C ASP A 146 11.32 -15.13 -7.46
N SER A 147 10.57 -16.13 -7.94
CA SER A 147 10.15 -16.23 -9.35
C SER A 147 9.24 -15.07 -9.73
N TRP A 148 8.24 -14.77 -8.90
CA TRP A 148 7.32 -13.65 -9.09
C TRP A 148 8.03 -12.30 -9.09
N ASN A 149 8.99 -12.11 -8.17
CA ASN A 149 9.81 -10.91 -8.04
C ASN A 149 10.71 -10.68 -9.26
N ALA A 150 11.20 -11.75 -9.89
CA ALA A 150 12.04 -11.68 -11.09
C ALA A 150 11.23 -11.54 -12.40
N ALA A 151 9.92 -11.79 -12.38
CA ALA A 151 9.06 -11.75 -13.55
C ALA A 151 8.56 -10.33 -13.88
N GLU A 152 8.40 -10.02 -15.16
CA GLU A 152 7.79 -8.76 -15.59
C GLU A 152 6.26 -8.78 -15.39
N PRO A 153 5.63 -7.64 -15.05
CA PRO A 153 4.19 -7.56 -14.78
C PRO A 153 3.32 -8.15 -15.88
N GLU A 154 3.63 -7.99 -17.17
CA GLU A 154 2.82 -8.52 -18.27
C GLU A 154 2.77 -10.05 -18.35
N THR A 155 3.66 -10.74 -17.61
CA THR A 155 3.71 -12.20 -17.55
C THR A 155 2.88 -12.77 -16.39
N GLU A 156 2.06 -11.94 -15.73
CA GLU A 156 1.32 -12.29 -14.51
C GLU A 156 0.39 -13.51 -14.65
N ALA A 157 -0.04 -13.82 -15.89
CA ALA A 157 -0.92 -14.96 -16.16
C ALA A 157 -0.35 -16.30 -15.65
N GLN A 158 0.98 -16.45 -15.53
CA GLN A 158 1.62 -17.64 -14.96
C GLN A 158 1.34 -17.80 -13.44
N PHE A 159 1.05 -16.70 -12.74
CA PHE A 159 0.78 -16.65 -11.31
C PHE A 159 -0.72 -16.57 -10.97
N GLN A 160 -1.61 -16.58 -11.96
CA GLN A 160 -3.05 -16.33 -11.77
C GLN A 160 -3.72 -17.28 -10.74
N ALA A 161 -3.18 -18.48 -10.53
CA ALA A 161 -3.69 -19.42 -9.53
C ALA A 161 -3.69 -18.85 -8.11
N PHE A 162 -2.68 -18.03 -7.78
CA PHE A 162 -2.58 -17.35 -6.48
C PHE A 162 -3.66 -16.29 -6.29
N TYR A 163 -4.09 -15.64 -7.36
CA TYR A 163 -5.20 -14.68 -7.30
C TYR A 163 -6.54 -15.39 -7.17
N LYS A 164 -6.73 -16.54 -7.85
CA LYS A 164 -7.95 -17.35 -7.78
C LYS A 164 -8.19 -17.94 -6.39
N ASN A 165 -7.12 -18.36 -5.73
CA ASN A 165 -7.19 -18.97 -4.40
C ASN A 165 -6.01 -18.48 -3.54
N PRO A 166 -6.10 -17.25 -3.01
CA PRO A 166 -5.00 -16.65 -2.29
C PRO A 166 -4.87 -17.25 -0.89
N VAL A 167 -3.63 -17.47 -0.43
CA VAL A 167 -3.35 -18.07 0.88
C VAL A 167 -3.96 -17.27 2.02
N ILE A 168 -4.00 -15.93 1.90
CA ILE A 168 -4.66 -15.06 2.88
C ILE A 168 -6.16 -15.36 3.02
N ALA A 169 -6.89 -15.71 1.96
CA ALA A 169 -8.30 -16.11 2.07
C ALA A 169 -8.47 -17.41 2.87
N THR A 170 -7.55 -18.37 2.65
CA THR A 170 -7.52 -19.61 3.43
C THR A 170 -7.23 -19.34 4.89
N ALA A 171 -6.21 -18.51 5.19
CA ALA A 171 -5.84 -18.16 6.55
C ALA A 171 -6.98 -17.45 7.29
N LEU A 172 -7.61 -16.44 6.66
CA LEU A 172 -8.78 -15.75 7.23
C LEU A 172 -9.89 -16.76 7.59
N ASN A 173 -10.24 -17.65 6.66
CA ASN A 173 -11.29 -18.63 6.91
C ASN A 173 -10.96 -19.58 8.06
N LEU A 174 -9.72 -20.07 8.14
CA LEU A 174 -9.28 -21.00 9.19
C LEU A 174 -9.19 -20.34 10.56
N VAL A 175 -8.63 -19.13 10.63
CA VAL A 175 -8.42 -18.43 11.91
C VAL A 175 -9.74 -17.94 12.50
N TYR A 176 -10.64 -17.40 11.68
CA TYR A 176 -11.86 -16.78 12.16
C TYR A 176 -13.11 -17.65 12.06
N GLY A 177 -13.04 -18.78 11.33
CA GLY A 177 -14.22 -19.60 11.04
C GLY A 177 -15.29 -18.88 10.21
N VAL A 178 -14.96 -17.73 9.61
CA VAL A 178 -15.88 -16.93 8.80
C VAL A 178 -15.69 -17.26 7.31
N PRO A 179 -16.76 -17.63 6.58
CA PRO A 179 -16.66 -17.94 5.16
C PRO A 179 -16.18 -16.76 4.31
N ILE A 180 -15.37 -17.04 3.30
CA ILE A 180 -14.96 -16.08 2.27
C ILE A 180 -16.08 -15.94 1.24
N VAL A 181 -16.60 -14.74 1.06
CA VAL A 181 -17.71 -14.46 0.13
C VAL A 181 -17.30 -13.36 -0.84
N PRO A 182 -16.85 -13.71 -2.06
CA PRO A 182 -16.27 -12.76 -3.02
C PRO A 182 -17.22 -11.62 -3.39
N ILE A 183 -16.67 -10.43 -3.65
CA ILE A 183 -17.45 -9.18 -3.78
C ILE A 183 -18.32 -9.19 -5.05
N ASN A 184 -17.87 -9.88 -6.10
CA ASN A 184 -18.60 -10.00 -7.35
C ASN A 184 -19.45 -11.27 -7.45
N GLY A 185 -19.58 -12.05 -6.37
CA GLY A 185 -20.31 -13.32 -6.37
C GLY A 185 -19.58 -14.50 -7.04
N SER A 186 -18.29 -14.35 -7.38
CA SER A 186 -17.48 -15.48 -7.85
C SER A 186 -17.32 -16.58 -6.77
N PRO A 187 -16.97 -17.82 -7.15
CA PRO A 187 -16.67 -18.87 -6.17
C PRO A 187 -15.48 -18.50 -5.28
N ALA A 188 -15.53 -18.87 -3.99
CA ALA A 188 -14.44 -18.58 -3.04
C ALA A 188 -13.07 -19.15 -3.47
N SER A 189 -13.07 -20.26 -4.21
CA SER A 189 -11.87 -20.91 -4.79
C SER A 189 -11.49 -20.42 -6.19
N ASN A 190 -12.23 -19.45 -6.74
CA ASN A 190 -12.02 -18.90 -8.08
C ASN A 190 -12.31 -17.39 -8.11
N ARG A 191 -11.51 -16.64 -7.36
CA ARG A 191 -11.60 -15.20 -7.11
C ARG A 191 -11.34 -14.34 -8.35
N THR A 192 -12.30 -14.33 -9.27
CA THR A 192 -12.26 -13.48 -10.46
C THR A 192 -12.42 -11.99 -10.13
N ASP A 193 -13.00 -11.64 -8.98
CA ASP A 193 -12.99 -10.27 -8.46
C ASP A 193 -11.57 -9.77 -8.22
N LEU A 194 -10.74 -10.53 -7.51
CA LEU A 194 -9.36 -10.15 -7.22
C LEU A 194 -8.53 -10.00 -8.50
N MET A 195 -8.71 -10.92 -9.46
CA MET A 195 -8.07 -10.80 -10.77
C MET A 195 -8.54 -9.54 -11.53
N SER A 196 -9.83 -9.22 -11.48
CA SER A 196 -10.37 -8.03 -12.15
C SER A 196 -9.86 -6.73 -11.52
N ILE A 197 -9.68 -6.72 -10.20
CA ILE A 197 -9.21 -5.52 -9.47
C ILE A 197 -7.70 -5.33 -9.63
N LEU A 198 -6.90 -6.39 -9.49
CA LEU A 198 -5.44 -6.29 -9.43
C LEU A 198 -4.76 -6.44 -10.79
N LEU A 199 -5.37 -7.18 -11.73
CA LEU A 199 -4.69 -7.60 -12.98
C LEU A 199 -5.22 -6.92 -14.25
N LYS A 200 -6.29 -6.14 -14.14
CA LYS A 200 -7.02 -5.57 -15.27
C LYS A 200 -7.19 -4.06 -15.16
N TYR A 201 -7.22 -3.41 -16.32
CA TYR A 201 -7.66 -2.02 -16.40
C TYR A 201 -9.19 -1.92 -16.22
N PRO A 202 -9.72 -0.79 -15.74
CA PRO A 202 -11.16 -0.56 -15.73
C PRO A 202 -11.78 -0.81 -17.12
N GLY A 203 -12.83 -1.64 -17.16
CA GLY A 203 -13.50 -2.04 -18.41
C GLY A 203 -12.82 -3.17 -19.19
N GLN A 204 -11.67 -3.67 -18.74
CA GLN A 204 -10.98 -4.79 -19.36
C GLN A 204 -11.52 -6.12 -18.82
N ALA A 205 -12.08 -6.94 -19.70
CA ALA A 205 -12.65 -8.23 -19.33
C ALA A 205 -11.59 -9.30 -19.00
N LEU A 206 -11.99 -10.25 -18.16
CA LEU A 206 -11.35 -11.56 -18.01
C LEU A 206 -11.74 -12.48 -19.18
N ASP A 207 -10.97 -13.54 -19.37
CA ASP A 207 -11.33 -14.63 -20.28
C ASP A 207 -12.01 -15.75 -19.48
N GLY A 208 -13.31 -15.58 -19.23
CA GLY A 208 -14.08 -16.43 -18.33
C GLY A 208 -13.47 -16.44 -16.92
N SER A 209 -12.99 -17.59 -16.47
CA SER A 209 -12.30 -17.73 -15.19
C SER A 209 -10.80 -17.46 -15.25
N ASN A 210 -10.23 -17.17 -16.43
CA ASN A 210 -8.80 -16.95 -16.60
C ASN A 210 -8.47 -15.47 -16.72
N CYS A 211 -7.24 -15.12 -16.37
CA CYS A 211 -6.81 -13.74 -16.50
C CYS A 211 -6.87 -13.27 -17.97
N GLY A 212 -6.68 -14.14 -18.95
CA GLY A 212 -6.68 -13.74 -20.37
C GLY A 212 -5.52 -12.80 -20.70
N SER A 213 -5.67 -11.97 -21.74
CA SER A 213 -4.62 -11.04 -22.19
C SER A 213 -5.18 -9.65 -22.52
N PRO A 214 -4.49 -8.55 -22.19
CA PRO A 214 -3.29 -8.50 -21.32
C PRO A 214 -3.63 -8.84 -19.87
N CYS A 215 -2.69 -9.38 -19.11
CA CYS A 215 -2.82 -9.67 -17.68
C CYS A 215 -1.59 -9.12 -16.98
N ALA A 216 -1.76 -8.10 -16.13
CA ALA A 216 -0.61 -7.46 -15.51
C ALA A 216 -0.89 -6.95 -14.10
N GLU A 217 0.00 -7.27 -13.16
CA GLU A 217 -0.01 -6.70 -11.82
C GLU A 217 0.64 -5.32 -11.85
N LEU A 218 -0.20 -4.28 -11.90
CA LEU A 218 0.20 -2.89 -11.99
C LEU A 218 -0.66 -2.08 -11.01
N LEU A 219 -0.04 -1.10 -10.36
CA LEU A 219 -0.77 -0.06 -9.65
C LEU A 219 -1.34 0.91 -10.68
N ARG A 220 -2.67 0.90 -10.85
CA ARG A 220 -3.35 1.66 -11.90
C ARG A 220 -3.94 2.95 -11.35
N LEU A 221 -3.72 4.06 -12.05
CA LEU A 221 -4.24 5.38 -11.67
C LEU A 221 -5.04 5.96 -12.84
N ASP A 222 -6.33 6.22 -12.62
CA ASP A 222 -7.15 7.02 -13.51
C ASP A 222 -6.94 8.51 -13.20
N LEU A 223 -6.22 9.19 -14.10
CA LEU A 223 -5.85 10.60 -13.95
C LEU A 223 -7.06 11.56 -14.03
N ARG A 224 -8.24 11.06 -14.41
CA ARG A 224 -9.49 11.85 -14.41
C ARG A 224 -10.10 11.98 -13.01
N VAL A 225 -9.72 11.11 -12.09
CA VAL A 225 -10.18 11.18 -10.70
C VAL A 225 -9.41 12.31 -10.00
N PRO A 226 -10.09 13.37 -9.53
CA PRO A 226 -9.41 14.46 -8.83
C PRO A 226 -8.82 13.94 -7.51
N PRO A 227 -7.63 14.43 -7.10
CA PRO A 227 -7.05 14.07 -5.82
C PRO A 227 -7.91 14.58 -4.66
N THR A 228 -8.15 13.72 -3.68
CA THR A 228 -8.82 14.10 -2.43
C THR A 228 -7.84 14.86 -1.53
N ALA A 229 -8.25 16.06 -1.10
CA ALA A 229 -7.45 16.90 -0.20
C ALA A 229 -7.13 16.14 1.11
N PRO A 230 -5.93 16.33 1.70
CA PRO A 230 -5.50 15.65 2.92
C PRO A 230 -6.55 15.59 4.03
N GLU A 231 -7.28 16.68 4.26
CA GLU A 231 -8.30 16.82 5.31
C GLU A 231 -9.56 15.98 5.06
N SER A 232 -9.75 15.47 3.84
CA SER A 232 -10.94 14.73 3.41
C SER A 232 -10.62 13.30 2.98
N GLN A 233 -9.37 12.86 3.11
CA GLN A 233 -8.99 11.50 2.74
C GLN A 233 -9.60 10.50 3.72
N ASN A 234 -10.25 9.47 3.18
CA ASN A 234 -10.68 8.31 3.95
C ASN A 234 -9.63 7.20 3.81
N ARG A 235 -9.21 6.60 4.93
CA ARG A 235 -8.15 5.57 4.92
C ARG A 235 -8.52 4.33 4.10
N LEU A 236 -9.80 4.01 3.96
CA LEU A 236 -10.29 2.83 3.23
C LEU A 236 -10.40 3.05 1.71
N GLY A 237 -10.05 4.26 1.23
CA GLY A 237 -9.86 4.56 -0.19
C GLY A 237 -11.06 4.25 -1.09
N ALA A 238 -10.79 4.04 -2.37
CA ALA A 238 -11.83 3.82 -3.38
C ALA A 238 -12.47 2.43 -3.28
N ALA A 239 -11.77 1.46 -2.68
CA ALA A 239 -12.25 0.10 -2.53
C ALA A 239 -13.50 0.01 -1.65
N LEU A 240 -13.54 0.79 -0.56
CA LEU A 240 -14.49 0.59 0.54
C LEU A 240 -15.10 1.89 1.09
N SER A 241 -14.88 3.02 0.41
CA SER A 241 -15.47 4.31 0.77
C SER A 241 -15.89 5.11 -0.46
N ALA A 242 -16.47 6.30 -0.24
CA ALA A 242 -16.80 7.24 -1.32
C ALA A 242 -15.57 7.99 -1.89
N ASP A 243 -14.41 7.84 -1.27
CA ASP A 243 -13.17 8.51 -1.65
C ASP A 243 -12.49 7.81 -2.84
N LYS A 244 -12.89 8.21 -4.04
CA LYS A 244 -12.44 7.60 -5.30
C LYS A 244 -10.93 7.77 -5.58
N ALA A 245 -10.23 8.65 -4.88
CA ALA A 245 -8.82 8.94 -5.11
C ALA A 245 -7.85 8.03 -4.34
N GLY A 246 -8.37 7.16 -3.45
CA GLY A 246 -7.56 6.16 -2.74
C GLY A 246 -7.46 4.82 -3.46
N TRP A 247 -6.69 3.90 -2.88
CA TRP A 247 -6.49 2.55 -3.42
C TRP A 247 -7.82 1.81 -3.68
N PRO A 248 -8.00 1.15 -4.86
CA PRO A 248 -6.99 0.83 -5.89
C PRO A 248 -6.83 1.84 -7.04
N ASN A 249 -7.31 3.08 -6.91
CA ASN A 249 -7.02 4.12 -7.90
C ASN A 249 -5.70 4.84 -7.55
N GLY A 250 -4.58 4.24 -7.94
CA GLY A 250 -3.28 4.54 -7.36
C GLY A 250 -3.22 4.07 -5.90
N ARG A 251 -2.24 4.56 -5.16
CA ARG A 251 -2.17 4.40 -3.70
C ARG A 251 -1.65 5.70 -3.12
N ARG A 252 -2.38 6.25 -2.15
CA ARG A 252 -1.91 7.38 -1.34
C ARG A 252 -1.14 6.85 -0.13
N PRO A 253 -0.19 7.62 0.41
CA PRO A 253 0.53 7.24 1.62
C PRO A 253 -0.37 6.85 2.80
N ASN A 254 -1.52 7.51 2.96
CA ASN A 254 -2.46 7.26 4.07
C ASN A 254 -3.50 6.16 3.80
N ASP A 255 -3.50 5.50 2.64
CA ASP A 255 -4.43 4.40 2.41
C ASP A 255 -4.06 3.20 3.30
N ASP A 256 -5.05 2.70 4.05
CA ASP A 256 -4.95 1.53 4.93
C ASP A 256 -5.05 0.25 4.11
N VAL A 257 -3.99 -0.02 3.36
CA VAL A 257 -3.95 -1.15 2.42
C VAL A 257 -4.08 -2.50 3.12
N THR A 258 -3.77 -2.58 4.41
CA THR A 258 -3.93 -3.80 5.22
C THR A 258 -5.40 -4.09 5.47
N ASP A 259 -6.15 -3.14 6.04
CA ASP A 259 -7.59 -3.28 6.26
C ASP A 259 -8.33 -3.52 4.95
N ILE A 260 -7.98 -2.75 3.90
CA ILE A 260 -8.60 -2.91 2.59
C ILE A 260 -8.32 -4.32 2.04
N ALA A 261 -7.07 -4.82 2.11
CA ALA A 261 -6.74 -6.16 1.61
C ALA A 261 -7.47 -7.26 2.39
N ILE A 262 -7.50 -7.20 3.72
CA ILE A 262 -8.20 -8.17 4.57
C ILE A 262 -9.70 -8.20 4.22
N ARG A 263 -10.33 -7.03 4.07
CA ARG A 263 -11.75 -6.92 3.74
C ARG A 263 -12.05 -7.35 2.30
N VAL A 264 -11.24 -6.95 1.33
CA VAL A 264 -11.47 -7.28 -0.09
C VAL A 264 -11.22 -8.76 -0.35
N VAL A 265 -10.18 -9.34 0.24
CA VAL A 265 -9.92 -10.78 0.13
C VAL A 265 -10.89 -11.59 0.99
N GLY A 266 -11.24 -11.15 2.19
CA GLY A 266 -12.29 -11.80 2.99
C GLY A 266 -13.68 -11.71 2.34
N GLY A 267 -13.90 -10.65 1.55
CA GLY A 267 -15.13 -10.39 0.84
C GLY A 267 -16.25 -9.85 1.74
N THR A 268 -17.51 -10.02 1.33
CA THR A 268 -18.66 -9.32 1.94
C THR A 268 -18.80 -9.57 3.44
N ASN A 269 -18.46 -10.76 3.92
CA ASN A 269 -18.50 -11.08 5.35
C ASN A 269 -17.48 -10.29 6.16
N TYR A 270 -16.25 -10.13 5.64
CA TYR A 270 -15.18 -9.40 6.33
C TYR A 270 -15.37 -7.88 6.23
N ILE A 271 -15.95 -7.41 5.12
CA ILE A 271 -16.43 -6.02 4.99
C ILE A 271 -17.49 -5.74 6.07
N ALA A 272 -18.52 -6.60 6.18
CA ALA A 272 -19.59 -6.44 7.17
C ALA A 272 -19.08 -6.54 8.62
N ALA A 273 -18.05 -7.35 8.85
CA ALA A 273 -17.37 -7.50 10.12
C ALA A 273 -16.39 -6.35 10.45
N ARG A 274 -16.18 -5.39 9.53
CA ARG A 274 -15.19 -4.31 9.65
C ARG A 274 -13.83 -4.88 10.04
N ALA A 275 -13.39 -5.88 9.28
CA ALA A 275 -12.15 -6.57 9.59
C ALA A 275 -10.94 -5.66 9.41
N GLY A 276 -10.04 -5.64 10.39
CA GLY A 276 -8.86 -4.80 10.34
C GLY A 276 -7.86 -5.12 11.44
N ASP A 277 -6.65 -4.59 11.30
CA ASP A 277 -5.55 -4.86 12.24
C ASP A 277 -5.57 -3.95 13.48
N GLY A 278 -6.44 -2.94 13.48
CA GLY A 278 -6.62 -1.99 14.58
C GLY A 278 -5.61 -0.84 14.57
N VAL A 279 -4.93 -0.62 13.45
CA VAL A 279 -4.07 0.55 13.19
C VAL A 279 -4.69 1.37 12.06
N ASN A 280 -5.47 2.39 12.41
CA ASN A 280 -6.23 3.17 11.42
C ASN A 280 -5.47 4.38 10.88
N PHE A 281 -4.39 4.82 11.54
CA PHE A 281 -3.66 6.02 11.14
C PHE A 281 -2.22 6.06 11.68
N LEU A 282 -1.42 6.98 11.11
CA LEU A 282 -0.08 7.29 11.61
C LEU A 282 -0.14 8.23 12.83
N ALA A 283 -0.19 7.64 14.02
CA ALA A 283 -0.07 8.39 15.27
C ALA A 283 1.29 9.10 15.38
N GLY A 284 1.28 10.36 15.83
CA GLY A 284 2.50 11.10 16.14
C GLY A 284 3.32 11.57 14.93
N ALA A 285 2.71 11.64 13.74
CA ALA A 285 3.38 12.14 12.53
C ALA A 285 4.05 13.52 12.75
N PRO A 286 5.36 13.69 12.44
CA PRO A 286 6.04 14.95 12.68
C PRO A 286 5.64 16.07 11.71
N GLY A 287 5.21 17.19 12.28
CA GLY A 287 4.83 18.40 11.57
C GLY A 287 3.97 19.29 12.47
N VAL A 288 3.71 20.54 12.06
CA VAL A 288 2.75 21.41 12.74
C VAL A 288 1.33 21.09 12.25
N PRO A 289 0.40 20.63 13.10
CA PRO A 289 -0.98 20.37 12.70
C PRO A 289 -1.66 21.62 12.13
N GLY A 290 -2.39 21.44 11.03
CA GLY A 290 -3.05 22.54 10.30
C GLY A 290 -2.10 23.38 9.43
N VAL A 291 -0.80 23.05 9.42
CA VAL A 291 0.21 23.68 8.55
C VAL A 291 0.88 22.61 7.69
N ASP A 292 1.65 21.72 8.29
CA ASP A 292 2.41 20.67 7.60
C ASP A 292 1.62 19.37 7.45
N VAL A 293 0.86 19.02 8.49
CA VAL A 293 0.09 17.77 8.60
C VAL A 293 -1.35 18.05 9.04
N THR A 294 -2.28 17.16 8.75
CA THR A 294 -3.63 17.16 9.32
C THR A 294 -3.60 16.75 10.81
N ALA A 295 -4.73 16.85 11.50
CA ALA A 295 -4.84 16.39 12.88
C ALA A 295 -4.54 14.89 13.05
N ASN A 296 -4.82 14.07 12.03
CA ASN A 296 -4.48 12.66 11.96
C ASN A 296 -3.19 12.36 11.18
N GLY A 297 -2.28 13.34 11.05
CA GLY A 297 -0.91 13.08 10.61
C GLY A 297 -0.68 12.95 9.09
N ILE A 298 -1.68 13.27 8.26
CA ILE A 298 -1.55 13.25 6.79
C ILE A 298 -0.80 14.51 6.34
N ALA A 299 0.29 14.34 5.61
CA ALA A 299 1.07 15.47 5.10
C ALA A 299 0.32 16.26 4.04
N ARG A 300 0.36 17.59 4.15
CA ARG A 300 -0.45 18.51 3.33
C ARG A 300 0.27 19.02 2.09
N ASN A 301 1.59 18.97 2.12
CA ASN A 301 2.45 19.59 1.12
C ASN A 301 3.37 18.54 0.49
N PHE A 302 3.77 18.75 -0.76
CA PHE A 302 4.78 17.93 -1.44
C PHE A 302 6.02 17.77 -0.54
N PRO A 303 6.52 16.53 -0.32
CA PRO A 303 6.25 15.28 -1.07
C PRO A 303 5.08 14.43 -0.55
N PHE A 304 4.12 15.02 0.16
CA PHE A 304 2.94 14.36 0.73
C PHE A 304 3.29 13.22 1.70
N LEU A 305 4.44 13.35 2.37
CA LEU A 305 4.90 12.50 3.45
C LEU A 305 5.37 13.39 4.61
N PRO A 306 5.08 13.02 5.88
CA PRO A 306 5.47 13.83 7.03
C PRO A 306 6.99 13.97 7.14
N THR A 307 7.43 15.03 7.82
CA THR A 307 8.87 15.23 8.04
C THR A 307 9.46 14.08 8.87
N PRO A 308 10.77 13.79 8.77
CA PRO A 308 11.39 12.74 9.57
C PRO A 308 11.18 12.92 11.07
N TYR A 309 11.03 11.82 11.78
CA TYR A 309 11.15 11.77 13.23
C TYR A 309 12.56 12.21 13.65
N ASP A 310 12.67 12.92 14.77
CA ASP A 310 13.95 13.35 15.33
C ASP A 310 14.86 12.15 15.65
N GLY A 311 16.08 12.14 15.14
CA GLY A 311 17.03 11.06 15.40
C GLY A 311 17.47 10.96 16.86
N LYS A 312 17.37 12.04 17.66
CA LYS A 312 17.83 12.06 19.05
C LYS A 312 16.76 11.61 20.04
N ASN A 313 15.54 12.13 19.94
CA ASN A 313 14.48 11.91 20.92
C ASN A 313 13.30 11.08 20.40
N ARG A 314 13.36 10.52 19.18
CA ARG A 314 12.28 9.64 18.72
C ARG A 314 12.15 8.41 19.62
N ARG A 315 10.92 7.95 19.76
CA ARG A 315 10.56 6.65 20.31
C ARG A 315 9.52 5.97 19.41
N HIS A 316 9.43 4.65 19.52
CA HIS A 316 8.23 3.94 19.09
C HIS A 316 7.09 4.35 20.02
N VAL A 317 5.91 4.63 19.46
CA VAL A 317 4.71 4.89 20.26
C VAL A 317 3.92 3.60 20.25
N ASP A 318 4.18 2.77 21.25
CA ASP A 318 3.48 1.49 21.41
C ASP A 318 2.13 1.69 22.10
N CYS A 319 1.26 0.68 21.98
CA CYS A 319 0.05 0.62 22.80
C CYS A 319 0.42 0.53 24.29
N ASP A 320 -0.39 1.15 25.15
CA ASP A 320 -0.25 1.21 26.61
C ASP A 320 0.89 2.09 27.15
N GLU A 321 1.59 2.87 26.31
CA GLU A 321 2.49 3.89 26.84
C GLU A 321 1.70 4.99 27.57
N SER A 322 2.12 5.39 28.76
CA SER A 322 1.54 6.54 29.48
C SER A 322 2.41 7.80 29.33
N GLY A 323 1.79 8.97 29.11
CA GLY A 323 2.47 10.28 29.10
C GLY A 323 2.14 11.15 27.87
N PRO A 324 2.72 12.36 27.76
CA PRO A 324 2.52 13.24 26.61
C PRO A 324 2.98 12.55 25.31
N GLY A 325 2.10 12.45 24.31
CA GLY A 325 2.38 11.77 23.04
C GLY A 325 2.26 10.24 23.08
N ALA A 326 1.56 9.69 24.07
CA ALA A 326 1.12 8.30 24.11
C ALA A 326 -0.01 7.99 23.11
N ASN A 327 -0.10 6.73 22.67
CA ASN A 327 -1.25 6.23 21.93
C ASN A 327 -2.24 5.57 22.91
N PRO A 328 -3.45 6.13 23.12
CA PRO A 328 -4.48 5.48 23.93
C PRO A 328 -5.09 4.32 23.12
N CYS A 329 -4.47 3.14 23.17
CA CYS A 329 -5.10 1.92 22.69
C CYS A 329 -6.12 1.42 23.73
N GLY A 330 -7.16 0.73 23.28
CA GLY A 330 -8.01 -0.05 24.19
C GLY A 330 -7.22 -1.22 24.82
N PRO A 331 -7.72 -1.81 25.93
CA PRO A 331 -7.02 -2.89 26.61
C PRO A 331 -6.70 -4.05 25.67
N LEU A 332 -5.46 -4.56 25.74
CA LEU A 332 -5.08 -5.81 25.09
C LEU A 332 -6.01 -6.93 25.57
N VAL A 333 -6.71 -7.59 24.65
CA VAL A 333 -7.49 -8.78 24.96
C VAL A 333 -6.51 -9.95 25.12
N PRO A 334 -6.56 -10.73 26.23
CA PRO A 334 -5.63 -11.82 26.49
C PRO A 334 -5.58 -12.90 25.41
#